data_AF-A0A379FH06-F1
#
_entry.id   AF-A0A379FH06-F1
#
_cell.length_a   1.000
_cell.length_b   1.000
_cell.length_c   1.000
_cell.angle_alpha   90.00
_cell.angle_beta   90.00
_cell.angle_gamma   90.00
#
_symmetry.space_group_name_H-M   'P 1'
#
loop_
_entity.id
_entity.type
_entity.pdbx_description
1 polymer ?
#
loop_
_entity_poly.entity_id
_entity_poly.type
_entity_poly.pdbx_seq_one_letter_code
_entity_poly.pdbx_strand_id
1 'polypeptide(L)' 'MAVIQKINVGEKANDGTGDTLRDAFVKANQNFEALNTAVQKGGADPNGDLGKELSKELEALTLRVESLEKTKE' A
#
# COMPACT_ATOMS: atom_id res chain seq x y z
N MET A 1 10.45 -4.40 0.83
CA MET A 1 9.89 -3.05 1.08
C MET A 1 10.54 -2.11 0.08
N ALA A 2 9.79 -1.21 -0.55
CA ALA A 2 10.39 -0.19 -1.41
C ALA A 2 11.17 0.81 -0.54
N VAL A 3 12.37 1.17 -0.95
CA VAL A 3 13.27 2.07 -0.19
C VAL A 3 12.98 3.51 -0.60
N ILE A 4 12.58 4.35 0.35
CA ILE A 4 12.39 5.79 0.11
C ILE A 4 13.74 6.48 0.00
N GLN A 5 13.92 7.25 -1.07
CA GLN A 5 15.16 7.96 -1.36
C GLN A 5 15.08 9.41 -0.85
N LYS A 6 16.11 9.87 -0.14
CA LYS A 6 16.21 11.29 0.23
C LYS A 6 16.66 12.12 -0.97
N ILE A 7 16.06 13.29 -1.14
CA ILE A 7 16.56 14.33 -2.04
C ILE A 7 17.77 14.96 -1.37
N ASN A 8 18.90 15.00 -2.06
CA ASN A 8 20.09 15.72 -1.61
C ASN A 8 19.93 17.21 -1.95
N VAL A 9 19.94 18.07 -0.94
CA VAL A 9 19.78 19.53 -1.10
C VAL A 9 21.11 20.29 -1.15
N GLY A 10 22.24 19.58 -1.09
CA GLY A 10 23.57 20.18 -0.97
C GLY A 10 23.89 20.61 0.46
N GLU A 11 25.07 21.19 0.66
CA GLU A 11 25.51 21.73 1.96
C GLU A 11 25.03 23.18 2.17
N LYS A 12 24.93 23.94 1.08
CA LYS A 12 24.51 25.34 1.06
C LYS A 12 23.78 25.67 -0.24
N ALA A 13 23.08 26.80 -0.25
CA ALA A 13 22.36 27.26 -1.42
C ALA A 13 23.28 27.38 -2.65
N ASN A 14 22.83 26.84 -3.79
CA ASN A 14 23.48 26.95 -5.10
C ASN A 14 24.93 26.41 -5.16
N ASP A 15 25.29 25.41 -4.34
CA ASP A 15 26.65 24.86 -4.33
C ASP A 15 26.94 23.77 -5.37
N GLY A 16 25.92 23.33 -6.10
CA GLY A 16 26.06 22.32 -7.15
C GLY A 16 26.33 20.89 -6.65
N THR A 17 26.28 20.65 -5.34
CA THR A 17 26.50 19.33 -4.73
C THR A 17 25.19 18.57 -4.46
N GLY A 18 24.06 19.26 -4.54
CA GLY A 18 22.72 18.69 -4.45
C GLY A 18 22.27 17.97 -5.72
N ASP A 19 21.12 17.31 -5.63
CA ASP A 19 20.45 16.74 -6.79
C ASP A 19 20.08 17.84 -7.78
N THR A 20 20.18 17.54 -9.07
CA THR A 20 19.57 18.43 -10.07
C THR A 20 18.07 18.49 -9.85
N LEU A 21 17.42 19.58 -10.29
CA LEU A 21 15.95 19.68 -10.21
C LEU A 21 15.26 18.45 -10.82
N ARG A 22 15.78 17.96 -11.96
CA ARG A 22 15.24 16.78 -12.62
C ARG A 22 15.39 15.53 -11.75
N ASP A 23 16.56 15.29 -11.19
CA ASP A 23 16.81 14.09 -10.38
C ASP A 23 16.00 14.12 -9.08
N ALA A 24 15.88 15.28 -8.45
CA ALA A 24 15.05 15.48 -7.27
C ALA A 24 13.57 15.14 -7.54
N PHE A 25 13.02 15.61 -8.67
CA PHE A 25 11.63 15.29 -9.05
C PHE A 25 11.45 13.84 -9.49
N VAL A 26 12.44 13.22 -10.13
CA VAL A 26 12.42 11.78 -10.42
C VAL A 26 12.37 10.98 -9.13
N LYS A 27 13.22 11.31 -8.14
CA LYS A 27 13.20 10.66 -6.81
C LYS A 27 11.87 10.88 -6.09
N ALA A 28 11.29 12.08 -6.17
CA ALA A 28 9.99 12.36 -5.59
C ALA A 28 8.90 11.44 -6.16
N ASN A 29 8.83 11.32 -7.49
CA ASN A 29 7.86 10.45 -8.16
C ASN A 29 8.04 8.97 -7.77
N GLN A 30 9.29 8.50 -7.76
CA GLN A 30 9.61 7.12 -7.34
C GLN A 30 9.19 6.86 -5.89
N ASN A 31 9.38 7.83 -5.00
CA ASN A 31 8.94 7.72 -3.60
C ASN A 31 7.41 7.65 -3.49
N PHE A 32 6.67 8.47 -4.25
CA PHE A 32 5.21 8.41 -4.25
C PHE A 32 4.68 7.08 -4.80
N GLU A 33 5.30 6.55 -5.86
CA GLU A 33 4.96 5.24 -6.41
C GLU A 33 5.25 4.11 -5.41
N ALA A 34 6.38 4.18 -4.71
CA ALA A 34 6.73 3.27 -3.63
C ALA A 34 5.71 3.30 -2.49
N LEU A 35 5.26 4.50 -2.07
CA LEU A 35 4.23 4.67 -1.05
C LEU A 35 2.87 4.12 -1.52
N ASN A 36 2.46 4.43 -2.75
CA ASN A 36 1.21 3.90 -3.31
C ASN A 36 1.24 2.37 -3.36
N THR A 37 2.36 1.78 -3.79
CA THR A 37 2.54 0.33 -3.81
C THR A 37 2.55 -0.27 -2.41
N ALA A 38 3.14 0.41 -1.43
CA ALA A 38 3.15 -0.02 -0.03
C ALA A 38 1.75 0.01 0.59
N VAL A 39 0.94 1.02 0.29
CA VAL A 39 -0.48 1.11 0.65
C VAL A 39 -1.25 -0.12 0.12
N GLN A 40 -1.02 -0.48 -1.15
CA GLN A 40 -1.65 -1.65 -1.78
C GLN A 40 -1.20 -2.99 -1.18
N LYS A 41 0.07 -3.10 -0.74
CA LYS A 41 0.60 -4.34 -0.11
C LYS A 41 0.33 -4.44 1.40
N GLY A 42 -0.05 -3.34 2.04
CA GLY A 42 -0.10 -3.20 3.51
C GLY A 42 -1.50 -3.17 4.13
N GLY A 43 -2.57 -3.43 3.39
CA GLY A 43 -3.92 -3.47 3.97
C GLY A 43 -4.58 -2.10 4.18
N ALA A 44 -4.08 -1.05 3.54
CA ALA A 44 -4.86 0.18 3.38
C ALA A 44 -5.65 0.05 2.09
N ASP A 45 -6.73 -0.71 2.19
CA ASP A 45 -7.81 -0.77 1.23
C ASP A 45 -8.48 0.61 1.17
N PRO A 46 -8.17 1.45 0.17
CA PRO A 46 -8.59 2.86 0.17
C PRO A 46 -10.11 3.02 0.06
N ASN A 47 -10.80 1.95 -0.34
CA ASN A 47 -12.23 1.92 -0.63
C ASN A 47 -13.02 0.92 0.26
N GLY A 48 -12.34 0.20 1.14
CA GLY A 48 -12.95 -0.84 1.99
C GLY A 48 -13.40 -2.10 1.24
N ASP A 49 -12.94 -2.34 0.01
CA ASP A 49 -13.31 -3.49 -0.83
C ASP A 49 -12.77 -4.84 -0.33
N LEU A 50 -11.52 -4.93 0.13
CA LEU A 50 -10.95 -6.14 0.75
C LEU A 50 -11.68 -6.49 2.05
N GLY A 51 -12.03 -5.50 2.86
CA GLY A 51 -12.83 -5.70 4.08
C GLY A 51 -14.24 -6.22 3.77
N LYS A 52 -14.87 -5.73 2.68
CA LYS A 52 -16.17 -6.21 2.21
C LYS A 52 -16.10 -7.64 1.67
N GLU A 53 -15.06 -8.00 0.91
CA GLU A 53 -14.88 -9.35 0.40
C GLU A 53 -14.68 -10.37 1.52
N LEU A 54 -13.81 -10.07 2.49
CA LEU A 54 -13.57 -10.95 3.63
C LEU A 54 -14.83 -11.13 4.49
N SER A 55 -15.63 -10.08 4.65
CA SER A 55 -16.91 -10.15 5.37
C SER A 55 -17.94 -11.03 4.64
N LYS A 56 -18.04 -10.91 3.31
CA LYS A 56 -18.91 -11.79 2.49
C LYS A 56 -18.47 -13.25 2.56
N GLU A 57 -17.16 -13.49 2.55
CA GLU A 57 -16.61 -14.84 2.67
C GLU A 57 -16.89 -15.44 4.05
N LEU A 58 -16.77 -14.65 5.12
CA LEU A 58 -17.13 -15.07 6.47
C LEU A 58 -18.61 -15.42 6.61
N GLU A 59 -19.51 -14.61 6.04
CA GLU A 59 -20.95 -14.89 6.00
C GLU A 59 -21.23 -16.21 5.26
N ALA A 60 -20.61 -16.42 4.10
CA ALA A 60 -20.76 -17.65 3.32
C ALA A 60 -20.26 -18.89 4.07
N LEU A 61 -19.11 -18.79 4.77
CA LEU A 61 -18.59 -19.88 5.58
C LEU A 61 -19.51 -20.18 6.77
N THR A 62 -20.03 -19.15 7.44
CA THR A 62 -20.94 -19.31 8.57
C THR A 62 -22.18 -20.11 8.16
N LEU A 63 -22.82 -19.71 7.06
CA LEU A 63 -23.99 -20.42 6.52
C LEU A 63 -23.66 -21.88 6.14
N ARG A 64 -22.46 -22.11 5.58
CA ARG A 64 -22.01 -23.46 5.24
C ARG A 64 -21.85 -24.33 6.48
N VAL A 65 -21.23 -23.81 7.55
CA VAL A 65 -21.07 -24.54 8.81
C VAL A 65 -22.43 -24.91 9.41
N GLU A 66 -23.36 -23.96 9.47
CA GLU A 66 -24.72 -24.21 9.98
C GLU A 66 -25.46 -25.30 9.18
N SER A 67 -25.34 -25.31 7.85
CA SER A 67 -25.96 -26.35 7.02
C SER A 67 -25.35 -27.74 7.26
N LEU A 68 -24.04 -27.82 7.50
CA LEU A 68 -23.34 -29.07 7.77
C LEU A 68 -23.70 -29.63 9.14
N GLU A 69 -23.96 -28.79 10.13
CA GLU A 69 -24.43 -29.20 11.44
C GLU A 69 -25.84 -29.80 11.36
N LYS A 70 -26.77 -29.16 10.63
CA LYS A 70 -28.14 -29.67 10.41
C LYS A 70 -28.21 -30.98 9.64
N THR A 71 -27.19 -31.30 8.85
CA THR A 71 -27.14 -32.56 8.06
C THR A 71 -26.62 -33.75 8.88
N LYS A 72 -26.11 -33.50 10.10
CA LYS A 72 -25.59 -34.53 11.00
C LYS A 72 -26.61 -35.05 12.03
N GLU A 73 -27.76 -34.40 12.13
CA GLU A 73 -28.95 -34.87 12.89
C GLU A 73 -29.87 -35.69 11.98
#